data_AF-A0A940ZFR7-F1
#
_entry.id   AF-A0A940ZFR7-F1
#
_cell.length_a   1.000
_cell.length_b   1.000
_cell.length_c   1.000
_cell.angle_alpha   90.00
_cell.angle_beta   90.00
_cell.angle_gamma   90.00
#
_symmetry.space_group_name_H-M   'P 1'
#
loop_
_entity.id
_entity.type
_entity.pdbx_description
1 polymer ?
#
loop_
_entity_poly.entity_id
_entity_poly.type
_entity_poly.pdbx_seq_one_letter_code
_entity_poly.pdbx_strand_id
1 'polypeptide(L)'
;MQKNRAKRVLALAISLAMMSFVAGCAHMEKSPPERHTGYAYIHKPLPEASRKVDTARAAGKEKECPNEFKAAKDTVDNAYAIYIACRTQEGIAMAQDGINKLNALCPYVAPPPPPAPTASLSADPASIKQNRCATLSWSSANASSASIDQGIGSVAPSGSKQVCPVSTTRYTMTVAGAGGSQTAATTVTVIPLAKKTVVFDAVALFDIDKSDLKPEGKEQLKAYREEAKAELSRADKITITGHTDNTGSAEHNMKLSLQRAEAVRDYLMGLGVDPSKMEVKGAGETNPMADNGTVEGRAKNRRVEVDITGLEK
;
A
#
# COMPACT_ATOMS: atom_id res chain seq x y z
N MET A 1 52.56 -23.64 -83.74
CA MET A 1 51.96 -23.43 -82.39
C MET A 1 50.53 -22.86 -82.39
N GLN A 2 50.03 -22.20 -83.45
CA GLN A 2 48.68 -21.58 -83.47
C GLN A 2 47.48 -22.57 -83.51
N LYS A 3 47.60 -23.72 -84.18
CA LYS A 3 46.47 -24.67 -84.40
C LYS A 3 45.94 -25.33 -83.11
N ASN A 4 46.78 -25.53 -82.10
CA ASN A 4 46.38 -26.14 -80.81
C ASN A 4 45.80 -25.12 -79.81
N ARG A 5 46.11 -23.83 -79.95
CA ARG A 5 45.50 -22.77 -79.13
C ARG A 5 44.04 -22.54 -79.53
N ALA A 6 43.73 -22.52 -80.83
CA ALA A 6 42.37 -22.35 -81.33
C ALA A 6 41.42 -23.48 -80.89
N LYS A 7 41.88 -24.74 -80.92
CA LYS A 7 41.08 -25.90 -80.46
C LYS A 7 40.80 -25.88 -78.95
N ARG A 8 41.76 -25.42 -78.14
CA ARG A 8 41.57 -25.30 -76.68
C ARG A 8 40.64 -24.15 -76.30
N VAL A 9 40.71 -23.02 -76.98
CA VAL A 9 39.80 -21.89 -76.77
C VAL A 9 38.37 -22.24 -77.20
N LEU A 10 38.20 -22.94 -78.32
CA LEU A 10 36.88 -23.41 -78.78
C LEU A 10 36.27 -24.45 -77.82
N ALA A 11 37.07 -25.38 -77.30
CA ALA A 11 36.60 -26.37 -76.32
C ALA A 11 36.20 -25.71 -74.97
N LEU A 12 36.94 -24.70 -74.51
CA LEU A 12 36.60 -23.94 -73.30
C LEU A 12 35.35 -23.07 -73.49
N ALA A 13 35.17 -22.49 -74.68
CA ALA A 13 33.97 -21.70 -75.01
C ALA A 13 32.72 -22.59 -75.11
N ILE A 14 32.83 -23.81 -75.66
CA ILE A 14 31.74 -24.78 -75.71
C ILE A 14 31.41 -25.31 -74.30
N SER A 15 32.40 -25.53 -73.43
CA SER A 15 32.15 -25.96 -72.05
C SER A 15 31.54 -24.86 -71.18
N LEU A 16 31.95 -23.60 -71.34
CA LEU A 16 31.29 -22.46 -70.69
C LEU A 16 29.85 -22.27 -71.20
N ALA A 17 29.60 -22.43 -72.50
CA ALA A 17 28.27 -22.34 -73.09
C ALA A 17 27.33 -23.46 -72.60
N MET A 18 27.85 -24.70 -72.46
CA MET A 18 27.12 -25.82 -71.86
C MET A 18 26.83 -25.62 -70.37
N MET A 19 27.78 -25.12 -69.56
CA MET A 19 27.53 -24.79 -68.14
C MET A 19 26.53 -23.64 -67.97
N SER A 20 26.51 -22.68 -68.89
CA SER A 20 25.54 -21.58 -68.89
C SER A 20 24.12 -22.08 -69.22
N PHE A 21 23.98 -23.10 -70.07
CA PHE A 21 22.69 -23.71 -70.40
C PHE A 21 22.10 -24.53 -69.24
N VAL A 22 22.94 -25.19 -68.43
CA VAL A 22 22.49 -25.97 -67.26
C VAL A 22 22.06 -25.06 -66.09
N ALA A 23 22.71 -23.91 -65.92
CA ALA A 23 22.34 -22.94 -64.87
C ALA A 23 20.99 -22.24 -65.13
N GLY A 24 20.60 -22.06 -66.40
CA GLY A 24 19.33 -21.42 -66.78
C GLY A 24 18.08 -22.20 -66.34
N CYS A 25 18.17 -23.52 -66.17
CA CYS A 25 17.03 -24.35 -65.77
C CYS A 25 16.95 -24.59 -64.25
N ALA A 26 18.00 -24.30 -63.48
CA ALA A 26 18.08 -24.61 -62.05
C ALA A 26 17.12 -23.79 -61.17
N HIS A 27 16.58 -22.69 -61.70
CA HIS A 27 15.69 -21.75 -60.99
C HIS A 27 14.23 -21.84 -61.40
N MET A 28 13.88 -22.80 -62.27
CA MET A 28 12.54 -23.01 -62.78
C MET A 28 11.90 -24.25 -62.14
N GLU A 29 10.61 -24.20 -61.90
CA GLU A 29 9.78 -25.29 -61.39
C GLU A 29 8.48 -25.36 -62.19
N LYS A 30 7.84 -26.54 -62.22
CA LYS A 30 6.58 -26.75 -62.93
C LYS A 30 5.52 -25.78 -62.40
N SER A 31 4.82 -25.10 -63.32
CA SER A 31 3.77 -24.16 -62.93
C SER A 31 2.59 -24.91 -62.27
N PRO A 32 2.02 -24.39 -61.16
CA PRO A 32 0.90 -25.04 -60.51
C PRO A 32 -0.33 -25.03 -61.43
N PRO A 33 -1.08 -26.14 -61.56
CA PRO A 33 -2.15 -26.26 -62.55
C PRO A 33 -3.31 -25.27 -62.30
N GLU A 34 -3.53 -24.89 -61.05
CA GLU A 34 -4.50 -23.89 -60.60
C GLU A 34 -4.12 -22.44 -60.95
N ARG A 35 -2.87 -22.18 -61.35
CA ARG A 35 -2.38 -20.86 -61.75
C ARG A 35 -2.21 -20.85 -63.27
N HIS A 36 -3.19 -20.32 -64.01
CA HIS A 36 -3.15 -20.20 -65.47
C HIS A 36 -2.08 -19.20 -65.94
N THR A 37 -0.79 -19.61 -65.89
CA THR A 37 0.35 -18.74 -66.21
C THR A 37 0.72 -18.73 -67.69
N GLY A 38 0.21 -19.66 -68.50
CA GLY A 38 0.59 -19.82 -69.91
C GLY A 38 1.98 -20.45 -70.14
N TYR A 39 2.73 -20.72 -69.06
CA TYR A 39 4.07 -21.33 -69.09
C TYR A 39 4.07 -22.68 -68.39
N ALA A 40 4.71 -23.69 -68.99
CA ALA A 40 4.86 -25.01 -68.37
C ALA A 40 5.78 -24.98 -67.13
N TYR A 41 6.77 -24.09 -67.14
CA TYR A 41 7.75 -23.88 -66.07
C TYR A 41 7.88 -22.39 -65.75
N ILE A 42 7.94 -22.05 -64.47
CA ILE A 42 8.08 -20.67 -63.95
C ILE A 42 9.14 -20.62 -62.85
N HIS A 43 9.58 -19.43 -62.46
CA HIS A 43 10.61 -19.29 -61.42
C HIS A 43 10.13 -19.84 -60.06
N LYS A 44 10.99 -20.63 -59.39
CA LYS A 44 10.73 -21.36 -58.13
C LYS A 44 9.97 -20.61 -57.03
N PRO A 45 10.25 -19.31 -56.75
CA PRO A 45 9.56 -18.60 -55.68
C PRO A 45 8.04 -18.50 -55.87
N LEU A 46 7.55 -18.53 -57.11
CA LEU A 46 6.11 -18.46 -57.40
C LEU A 46 5.37 -19.75 -56.97
N PRO A 47 5.73 -20.95 -57.49
CA PRO A 47 5.16 -22.21 -57.00
C PRO A 47 5.35 -22.43 -55.50
N GLU A 48 6.49 -22.03 -54.95
CA GLU A 48 6.75 -22.08 -53.51
C GLU A 48 5.75 -21.23 -52.70
N ALA A 49 5.50 -19.99 -53.13
CA ALA A 49 4.54 -19.11 -52.50
C ALA A 49 3.12 -19.70 -52.52
N SER A 50 2.71 -20.34 -53.62
CA SER A 50 1.41 -21.03 -53.71
C SER A 50 1.31 -22.20 -52.70
N ARG A 51 2.35 -23.05 -52.62
CA ARG A 51 2.40 -24.13 -51.61
C ARG A 51 2.33 -23.60 -50.19
N LYS A 52 2.95 -22.45 -49.91
CA LYS A 52 2.92 -21.80 -48.59
C LYS A 52 1.50 -21.31 -48.25
N VAL A 53 0.74 -20.80 -49.22
CA VAL A 53 -0.68 -20.44 -49.02
C VAL A 53 -1.48 -21.68 -48.61
N ASP A 54 -1.31 -22.79 -49.33
CA ASP A 54 -2.05 -24.02 -49.05
C ASP A 54 -1.65 -24.65 -47.71
N THR A 55 -0.36 -24.62 -47.37
CA THR A 55 0.15 -25.06 -46.07
C THR A 55 -0.45 -24.22 -44.94
N ALA A 56 -0.47 -22.90 -45.08
CA ALA A 56 -1.06 -22.00 -44.09
C ALA A 56 -2.59 -22.19 -43.97
N ARG A 57 -3.29 -22.44 -45.07
CA ARG A 57 -4.73 -22.79 -45.07
C ARG A 57 -4.98 -24.11 -44.34
N ALA A 58 -4.21 -25.16 -44.65
CA ALA A 58 -4.31 -26.46 -44.00
C ALA A 58 -4.02 -26.38 -42.50
N ALA A 59 -3.13 -25.48 -42.09
CA ALA A 59 -2.84 -25.19 -40.68
C ALA A 59 -3.93 -24.33 -39.99
N GLY A 60 -5.03 -23.98 -40.68
CA GLY A 60 -6.14 -23.21 -40.11
C GLY A 60 -5.89 -21.71 -39.99
N LYS A 61 -4.77 -21.19 -40.53
CA LYS A 61 -4.40 -19.77 -40.41
C LYS A 61 -5.38 -18.82 -41.07
N GLU A 62 -6.10 -19.29 -42.09
CA GLU A 62 -7.20 -18.55 -42.71
C GLU A 62 -8.37 -18.27 -41.74
N LYS A 63 -8.58 -19.12 -40.73
CA LYS A 63 -9.59 -18.90 -39.68
C LYS A 63 -9.03 -18.14 -38.47
N GLU A 64 -7.77 -18.39 -38.13
CA GLU A 64 -7.09 -17.81 -36.97
C GLU A 64 -6.71 -16.33 -37.17
N CYS A 65 -6.27 -15.96 -38.38
CA CYS A 65 -5.93 -14.58 -38.76
C CYS A 65 -6.38 -14.28 -40.21
N PRO A 66 -7.69 -14.12 -40.46
CA PRO A 66 -8.25 -14.04 -41.82
C PRO A 66 -7.75 -12.82 -42.63
N ASN A 67 -7.52 -11.68 -41.97
CA ASN A 67 -7.09 -10.46 -42.64
C ASN A 67 -5.64 -10.56 -43.12
N GLU A 68 -4.75 -11.05 -42.25
CA GLU A 68 -3.33 -11.26 -42.51
C GLU A 68 -3.14 -12.36 -43.55
N PHE A 69 -3.88 -13.46 -43.44
CA PHE A 69 -3.88 -14.54 -44.42
C PHE A 69 -4.34 -14.03 -45.79
N LYS A 70 -5.43 -13.26 -45.86
CA LYS A 70 -5.91 -12.65 -47.11
C LYS A 70 -4.86 -11.73 -47.73
N ALA A 71 -4.25 -10.83 -46.95
CA ALA A 71 -3.22 -9.93 -47.46
C ALA A 71 -1.99 -10.66 -47.99
N ALA A 72 -1.56 -11.73 -47.31
CA ALA A 72 -0.45 -12.58 -47.76
C ALA A 72 -0.81 -13.34 -49.05
N LYS A 73 -2.02 -13.92 -49.12
CA LYS A 73 -2.54 -14.58 -50.32
C LYS A 73 -2.66 -13.60 -51.51
N ASP A 74 -3.22 -12.42 -51.30
CA ASP A 74 -3.36 -11.38 -52.33
C ASP A 74 -1.97 -10.94 -52.85
N THR A 75 -0.96 -10.89 -51.97
CA THR A 75 0.43 -10.62 -52.36
C THR A 75 0.95 -11.72 -53.31
N VAL A 76 0.70 -12.99 -52.99
CA VAL A 76 1.05 -14.12 -53.87
C VAL A 76 0.28 -14.06 -55.19
N ASP A 77 -1.02 -13.79 -55.16
CA ASP A 77 -1.85 -13.68 -56.37
C ASP A 77 -1.35 -12.57 -57.30
N ASN A 78 -1.02 -11.40 -56.75
CA ASN A 78 -0.46 -10.28 -57.49
C ASN A 78 0.94 -10.58 -58.05
N ALA A 79 1.76 -11.35 -57.33
CA ALA A 79 3.07 -11.79 -57.82
C ALA A 79 2.96 -12.57 -59.14
N TYR A 80 1.96 -13.44 -59.25
CA TYR A 80 1.67 -14.16 -60.50
C TYR A 80 1.20 -13.21 -61.61
N ALA A 81 0.34 -12.24 -61.30
CA ALA A 81 -0.13 -11.26 -62.30
C ALA A 81 1.03 -10.42 -62.86
N ILE A 82 1.92 -9.93 -62.00
CA ILE A 82 3.12 -9.16 -62.38
C ILE A 82 4.07 -10.03 -63.22
N TYR A 83 4.29 -11.28 -62.81
CA TYR A 83 5.14 -12.20 -63.53
C TYR A 83 4.62 -12.51 -64.95
N ILE A 84 3.31 -12.72 -65.10
CA ILE A 84 2.66 -12.95 -66.41
C ILE A 84 2.72 -11.70 -67.30
N ALA A 85 2.71 -10.50 -66.70
CA ALA A 85 2.92 -9.23 -67.41
C ALA A 85 4.41 -8.98 -67.80
N CYS A 86 5.24 -10.03 -67.85
CA CYS A 86 6.65 -10.00 -68.19
C CYS A 86 7.54 -9.17 -67.26
N ARG A 87 7.06 -8.80 -66.07
CA ARG A 87 7.85 -8.11 -65.03
C ARG A 87 8.47 -9.15 -64.08
N THR A 88 9.32 -10.01 -64.64
CA THR A 88 9.81 -11.25 -63.99
C THR A 88 10.45 -11.03 -62.62
N GLN A 89 11.42 -10.12 -62.49
CA GLN A 89 12.14 -9.89 -61.23
C GLN A 89 11.23 -9.34 -60.14
N GLU A 90 10.28 -8.49 -60.52
CA GLU A 90 9.31 -7.93 -59.58
C GLU A 90 8.29 -8.97 -59.12
N GLY A 91 7.81 -9.82 -60.03
CA GLY A 91 6.97 -10.97 -59.67
C GLY A 91 7.68 -11.94 -58.72
N ILE A 92 8.98 -12.19 -58.94
CA ILE A 92 9.79 -13.01 -58.04
C ILE A 92 9.93 -12.36 -56.66
N ALA A 93 10.27 -11.07 -56.62
CA ALA A 93 10.40 -10.33 -55.36
C ALA A 93 9.08 -10.31 -54.58
N MET A 94 7.95 -10.11 -55.27
CA MET A 94 6.63 -10.11 -54.65
C MET A 94 6.21 -11.52 -54.18
N ALA A 95 6.59 -12.58 -54.89
CA ALA A 95 6.37 -13.95 -54.43
C ALA A 95 7.16 -14.23 -53.13
N GLN A 96 8.41 -13.76 -53.05
CA GLN A 96 9.22 -13.86 -51.83
C GLN A 96 8.63 -13.05 -50.67
N ASP A 97 8.10 -11.86 -50.93
CA ASP A 97 7.36 -11.06 -49.95
C ASP A 97 6.12 -11.80 -49.45
N GLY A 98 5.36 -12.43 -50.34
CA GLY A 98 4.23 -13.31 -49.98
C GLY A 98 4.65 -14.47 -49.09
N ILE A 99 5.77 -15.16 -49.38
CA ILE A 99 6.33 -16.23 -48.54
C ILE A 99 6.67 -15.71 -47.14
N ASN A 100 7.31 -14.53 -47.06
CA ASN A 100 7.68 -13.93 -45.77
C ASN A 100 6.44 -13.58 -44.94
N LYS A 101 5.41 -12.99 -45.57
CA LYS A 101 4.12 -12.71 -44.92
C LYS A 101 3.43 -13.98 -44.42
N LEU A 102 3.44 -15.05 -45.23
CA LEU A 102 2.88 -16.36 -44.87
C LEU A 102 3.61 -17.01 -43.69
N ASN A 103 4.94 -16.90 -43.65
CA ASN A 103 5.76 -17.40 -42.52
C ASN A 103 5.53 -16.58 -41.23
N ALA A 104 5.10 -15.32 -41.34
CA ALA A 104 4.81 -14.43 -40.21
C ALA A 104 3.33 -14.42 -39.79
N LEU A 105 2.48 -15.30 -40.33
CA LEU A 105 1.06 -15.32 -40.02
C LEU A 105 0.78 -15.64 -38.55
N CYS A 106 -0.24 -14.95 -38.03
CA CYS A 106 -0.73 -15.09 -36.67
C CYS A 106 0.41 -14.95 -35.65
N PRO A 107 1.11 -13.79 -35.61
CA PRO A 107 2.07 -13.56 -34.54
C PRO A 107 1.31 -13.67 -33.22
N TYR A 108 1.77 -14.55 -32.32
CA TYR A 108 1.16 -14.69 -31.01
C TYR A 108 1.22 -13.33 -30.30
N VAL A 109 0.10 -12.63 -30.26
CA VAL A 109 -0.06 -11.44 -29.43
C VAL A 109 -0.33 -11.96 -28.03
N ALA A 110 0.69 -11.92 -27.18
CA ALA A 110 0.52 -12.28 -25.78
C ALA A 110 -0.65 -11.45 -25.20
N PRO A 111 -1.56 -12.05 -24.41
CA PRO A 111 -2.61 -11.29 -23.77
C PRO A 111 -1.97 -10.18 -22.92
N PRO A 112 -2.64 -9.00 -22.81
CA PRO A 112 -2.11 -7.92 -22.01
C PRO A 112 -1.86 -8.43 -20.59
N PRO A 113 -0.75 -8.02 -19.94
CA PRO A 113 -0.49 -8.42 -18.57
C PRO A 113 -1.67 -8.00 -17.68
N PRO A 114 -2.08 -8.83 -16.70
CA PRO A 114 -3.15 -8.45 -15.79
C PRO A 114 -2.84 -7.11 -15.10
N PRO A 115 -3.86 -6.27 -14.85
CA PRO A 115 -3.63 -4.97 -14.23
C PRO A 115 -3.06 -5.15 -12.81
N ALA A 116 -2.08 -4.33 -12.46
CA ALA A 116 -1.49 -4.33 -11.13
C ALA A 116 -2.55 -3.99 -10.07
N PRO A 117 -2.49 -4.60 -8.87
CA PRO A 117 -3.38 -4.24 -7.78
C PRO A 117 -3.10 -2.83 -7.27
N THR A 118 -4.09 -2.21 -6.65
CA THR A 118 -3.94 -0.95 -5.91
C THR A 118 -4.40 -1.15 -4.47
N ALA A 119 -3.83 -0.38 -3.54
CA ALA A 119 -4.14 -0.48 -2.12
C ALA A 119 -4.30 0.92 -1.52
N SER A 120 -5.30 1.09 -0.66
CA SER A 120 -5.43 2.24 0.23
C SER A 120 -5.72 1.76 1.64
N LEU A 121 -5.09 2.40 2.62
CA LEU A 121 -5.27 2.15 4.04
C LEU A 121 -5.24 3.48 4.77
N SER A 122 -6.26 3.76 5.57
CA SER A 122 -6.37 4.97 6.39
C SER A 122 -6.78 4.61 7.82
N ALA A 123 -6.51 5.53 8.74
CA ALA A 123 -6.93 5.44 10.13
C ALA A 123 -7.69 6.71 10.52
N ASP A 124 -8.83 6.54 11.19
CA ASP A 124 -9.64 7.64 11.71
C ASP A 124 -10.08 7.38 13.17
N PRO A 125 -9.68 8.22 14.13
CA PRO A 125 -8.70 9.31 13.99
C PRO A 125 -7.27 8.79 13.81
N ALA A 126 -6.42 9.57 13.13
CA ALA A 126 -4.99 9.25 12.95
C ALA A 126 -4.17 9.37 14.24
N SER A 127 -4.67 10.13 15.22
CA SER A 127 -4.07 10.30 16.54
C SER A 127 -5.09 9.99 17.63
N ILE A 128 -4.70 9.19 18.61
CA ILE A 128 -5.53 8.78 19.74
C ILE A 128 -4.80 9.00 21.06
N LYS A 129 -5.53 9.38 22.11
CA LYS A 129 -5.01 9.31 23.48
C LYS A 129 -4.77 7.85 23.87
N GLN A 130 -3.82 7.60 24.76
CA GLN A 130 -3.57 6.27 25.33
C GLN A 130 -4.89 5.63 25.81
N ASN A 131 -5.06 4.32 25.57
CA ASN A 131 -6.26 3.53 25.86
C ASN A 131 -7.52 3.91 25.06
N ARG A 132 -7.39 4.69 23.98
CA ARG A 132 -8.46 4.91 23.00
C ARG A 132 -8.23 4.01 21.78
N CYS A 133 -9.17 4.07 20.84
CA CYS A 133 -9.16 3.25 19.64
C CYS A 133 -9.33 4.13 18.40
N ALA A 134 -8.80 3.66 17.28
CA ALA A 134 -9.00 4.21 15.94
C ALA A 134 -9.67 3.16 15.03
N THR A 135 -10.29 3.62 13.95
CA THR A 135 -10.85 2.74 12.92
C THR A 135 -9.91 2.72 11.73
N LEU A 136 -9.38 1.55 11.40
CA LEU A 136 -8.71 1.33 10.12
C LEU A 136 -9.77 1.12 9.04
N SER A 137 -9.59 1.76 7.89
CA SER A 137 -10.41 1.55 6.69
C SER A 137 -9.51 1.30 5.50
N TRP A 138 -9.87 0.33 4.65
CA TRP A 138 -9.06 -0.02 3.50
C TRP A 138 -9.90 -0.40 2.28
N SER A 139 -9.29 -0.21 1.11
CA SER A 139 -9.83 -0.67 -0.16
C SER A 139 -8.72 -1.04 -1.12
N SER A 140 -9.05 -1.85 -2.12
CA SER A 140 -8.13 -2.26 -3.17
C SER A 140 -8.86 -2.48 -4.49
N ALA A 141 -8.12 -2.39 -5.59
CA ALA A 141 -8.58 -2.80 -6.92
C ALA A 141 -7.63 -3.85 -7.49
N ASN A 142 -8.14 -4.72 -8.38
CA ASN A 142 -7.41 -5.84 -9.01
C ASN A 142 -6.72 -6.79 -8.01
N ALA A 143 -7.18 -6.83 -6.75
CA ALA A 143 -6.68 -7.72 -5.71
C ALA A 143 -7.67 -8.85 -5.44
N SER A 144 -7.14 -10.07 -5.31
CA SER A 144 -7.88 -11.27 -4.91
C SER A 144 -7.74 -11.58 -3.41
N SER A 145 -6.72 -11.04 -2.75
CA SER A 145 -6.48 -11.23 -1.32
C SER A 145 -5.89 -9.98 -0.67
N ALA A 146 -6.13 -9.84 0.63
CA ALA A 146 -5.55 -8.79 1.46
C ALA A 146 -5.16 -9.34 2.84
N SER A 147 -4.13 -8.73 3.43
CA SER A 147 -3.71 -8.97 4.81
C SER A 147 -3.18 -7.70 5.43
N ILE A 148 -3.39 -7.52 6.73
CA ILE A 148 -2.84 -6.41 7.51
C ILE A 148 -1.96 -6.99 8.63
N ASP A 149 -0.80 -6.37 8.85
CA ASP A 149 0.13 -6.72 9.93
C ASP A 149 -0.43 -6.37 11.33
N GLN A 150 0.45 -6.29 12.34
CA GLN A 150 0.08 -5.98 13.74
C GLN A 150 -0.96 -6.96 14.33
N GLY A 151 -0.89 -8.23 13.93
CA GLY A 151 -1.76 -9.29 14.44
C GLY A 151 -3.18 -9.29 13.87
N ILE A 152 -3.49 -8.49 12.83
CA ILE A 152 -4.81 -8.50 12.19
C ILE A 152 -4.98 -9.70 11.25
N GLY A 153 -3.97 -10.01 10.44
CA GLY A 153 -3.95 -11.17 9.55
C GLY A 153 -4.72 -10.96 8.25
N SER A 154 -5.28 -12.04 7.70
CA SER A 154 -6.02 -11.99 6.43
C SER A 154 -7.36 -11.26 6.58
N VAL A 155 -7.67 -10.40 5.61
CA VAL A 155 -8.90 -9.59 5.57
C VAL A 155 -9.47 -9.60 4.14
N ALA A 156 -10.73 -9.18 4.00
CA ALA A 156 -11.30 -8.94 2.68
C ALA A 156 -10.57 -7.79 1.95
N PRO A 157 -10.54 -7.75 0.60
CA PRO A 157 -9.87 -6.71 -0.19
C PRO A 157 -10.34 -5.27 0.12
N SER A 158 -11.52 -5.11 0.71
CA SER A 158 -12.02 -3.86 1.27
C SER A 158 -12.72 -4.13 2.61
N GLY A 159 -12.69 -3.14 3.51
CA GLY A 159 -13.31 -3.26 4.81
C GLY A 159 -12.83 -2.22 5.81
N SER A 160 -13.25 -2.42 7.06
CA SER A 160 -12.84 -1.60 8.19
C SER A 160 -12.70 -2.44 9.45
N LYS A 161 -11.80 -2.04 10.36
CA LYS A 161 -11.60 -2.71 11.65
C LYS A 161 -11.15 -1.72 12.71
N GLN A 162 -11.75 -1.80 13.89
CA GLN A 162 -11.32 -1.03 15.04
C GLN A 162 -10.04 -1.61 15.65
N VAL A 163 -9.09 -0.74 15.99
CA VAL A 163 -7.82 -1.08 16.63
C VAL A 163 -7.56 -0.16 17.82
N CYS A 164 -6.99 -0.70 18.89
CA CYS A 164 -6.71 0.05 20.12
C CYS A 164 -5.24 -0.11 20.51
N PRO A 165 -4.30 0.42 19.69
CA PRO A 165 -2.88 0.25 19.97
C PRO A 165 -2.49 0.99 21.26
N VAL A 166 -1.60 0.37 22.05
CA VAL A 166 -1.10 0.94 23.31
C VAL A 166 0.10 1.88 23.12
N SER A 167 0.71 1.86 21.94
CA SER A 167 1.81 2.74 21.51
C SER A 167 1.64 3.09 20.03
N THR A 168 2.32 4.14 19.56
CA THR A 168 2.29 4.54 18.15
C THR A 168 2.63 3.36 17.26
N THR A 169 1.68 2.96 16.41
CA THR A 169 1.75 1.72 15.64
C THR A 169 1.50 2.03 14.17
N ARG A 170 2.40 1.54 13.31
CA ARG A 170 2.25 1.59 11.86
C ARG A 170 1.61 0.28 11.39
N TYR A 171 0.51 0.42 10.67
CA TYR A 171 -0.20 -0.68 10.02
C TYR A 171 0.16 -0.70 8.54
N THR A 172 0.48 -1.87 8.02
CA THR A 172 0.79 -2.13 6.63
C THR A 172 -0.18 -3.18 6.09
N MET A 173 -0.96 -2.78 5.09
CA MET A 173 -1.76 -3.69 4.29
C MET A 173 -0.94 -4.18 3.10
N THR A 174 -1.00 -5.48 2.84
CA THR A 174 -0.51 -6.13 1.63
C THR A 174 -1.68 -6.71 0.87
N VAL A 175 -1.78 -6.41 -0.43
CA VAL A 175 -2.79 -6.95 -1.33
C VAL A 175 -2.12 -7.65 -2.50
N ALA A 176 -2.69 -8.76 -2.95
CA ALA A 176 -2.17 -9.54 -4.07
C ALA A 176 -3.28 -9.88 -5.07
N GLY A 177 -2.91 -9.93 -6.35
CA GLY A 177 -3.78 -10.29 -7.46
C GLY A 177 -2.96 -10.80 -8.65
N ALA A 178 -3.64 -11.05 -9.79
CA ALA A 178 -2.99 -11.58 -10.98
C ALA A 178 -1.89 -10.66 -11.55
N GLY A 179 -1.98 -9.35 -11.30
CA GLY A 179 -0.99 -8.36 -11.71
C GLY A 179 0.15 -8.12 -10.71
N GLY A 180 0.29 -8.97 -9.67
CA GLY A 180 1.34 -8.87 -8.67
C GLY A 180 0.83 -8.52 -7.27
N SER A 181 1.64 -7.79 -6.51
CA SER A 181 1.34 -7.40 -5.12
C SER A 181 1.62 -5.91 -4.91
N GLN A 182 0.83 -5.27 -4.06
CA GLN A 182 1.06 -3.90 -3.61
C GLN A 182 0.85 -3.77 -2.10
N THR A 183 1.38 -2.69 -1.53
CA THR A 183 1.19 -2.35 -0.12
C THR A 183 0.68 -0.94 0.06
N ALA A 184 -0.04 -0.72 1.15
CA ALA A 184 -0.43 0.59 1.66
C ALA A 184 -0.19 0.62 3.16
N ALA A 185 0.16 1.77 3.71
CA ALA A 185 0.42 1.90 5.14
C ALA A 185 -0.23 3.15 5.74
N THR A 186 -0.62 3.05 6.99
CA THR A 186 -1.09 4.17 7.81
C THR A 186 -0.50 4.05 9.21
N THR A 187 -0.39 5.16 9.92
CA THR A 187 0.14 5.18 11.30
C THR A 187 -0.94 5.71 12.23
N VAL A 188 -1.22 4.96 13.29
CA VAL A 188 -2.02 5.44 14.41
C VAL A 188 -1.05 5.95 15.47
N THR A 189 -1.04 7.27 15.69
CA THR A 189 -0.22 7.91 16.71
C THR A 189 -0.90 7.80 18.06
N VAL A 190 -0.22 7.23 19.05
CA VAL A 190 -0.73 7.16 20.43
C VAL A 190 -0.08 8.27 21.24
N ILE A 191 -0.89 9.22 21.70
CA ILE A 191 -0.47 10.30 22.59
C ILE A 191 -0.46 9.73 24.01
N PRO A 192 0.71 9.59 24.65
CA PRO A 192 0.79 9.08 26.01
C PRO A 192 0.19 10.09 26.98
N LEU A 193 -0.49 9.58 28.00
CA LEU A 193 -1.11 10.42 29.02
C LEU A 193 -0.11 10.71 30.16
N ALA A 194 -0.03 11.96 30.57
CA ALA A 194 0.67 12.41 31.76
C ALA A 194 -0.25 12.52 32.98
N LYS A 195 0.35 12.35 34.16
CA LYS A 195 -0.20 12.68 35.46
C LYS A 195 0.67 13.78 36.09
N LYS A 196 0.05 14.84 36.59
CA LYS A 196 0.69 15.88 37.41
C LYS A 196 0.06 15.86 38.80
N THR A 197 0.87 15.72 39.84
CA THR A 197 0.41 15.72 41.24
C THR A 197 0.93 16.97 41.93
N VAL A 198 0.04 17.70 42.59
CA VAL A 198 0.40 18.81 43.49
C VAL A 198 0.00 18.46 44.91
N VAL A 199 0.88 18.69 45.85
CA VAL A 199 0.67 18.35 47.26
C VAL A 199 0.59 19.64 48.06
N PHE A 200 -0.50 19.80 48.81
CA PHE A 200 -0.70 20.90 49.74
C PHE A 200 -0.60 20.39 51.17
N ASP A 201 0.13 21.12 52.02
CA ASP A 201 0.15 20.85 53.45
C ASP A 201 -1.21 21.17 54.07
N ALA A 202 -1.83 20.21 54.76
CA ALA A 202 -3.12 20.42 55.39
C ALA A 202 -3.07 21.47 56.51
N VAL A 203 -1.92 21.67 57.16
CA VAL A 203 -1.75 22.71 58.20
C VAL A 203 -1.71 24.11 57.60
N ALA A 204 -1.23 24.24 56.35
CA ALA A 204 -1.30 25.50 55.62
C ALA A 204 -2.74 25.81 55.17
N LEU A 205 -3.51 24.77 54.82
CA LEU A 205 -4.87 24.92 54.32
C LEU A 205 -5.94 25.05 55.42
N PHE A 206 -5.76 24.38 56.56
CA PHE A 206 -6.79 24.21 57.58
C PHE A 206 -6.24 24.38 58.99
N ASP A 207 -7.12 24.72 59.93
CA ASP A 207 -6.81 24.61 61.35
C ASP A 207 -6.87 23.15 61.83
N ILE A 208 -6.34 22.91 63.03
CA ILE A 208 -6.37 21.59 63.68
C ILE A 208 -7.82 21.10 63.77
N ASP A 209 -8.03 19.86 63.35
CA ASP A 209 -9.33 19.17 63.35
C ASP A 209 -10.47 19.87 62.59
N LYS A 210 -10.13 20.77 61.66
CA LYS A 210 -11.10 21.48 60.81
C LYS A 210 -10.91 21.17 59.32
N SER A 211 -11.98 21.38 58.57
CA SER A 211 -12.01 21.34 57.09
C SER A 211 -12.30 22.69 56.44
N ASP A 212 -12.55 23.74 57.22
CA ASP A 212 -12.74 25.10 56.68
C ASP A 212 -11.41 25.68 56.21
N LEU A 213 -11.35 26.11 54.95
CA LEU A 213 -10.14 26.70 54.38
C LEU A 213 -9.81 28.04 55.03
N LYS A 214 -8.57 28.15 55.52
CA LYS A 214 -7.97 29.38 56.03
C LYS A 214 -7.79 30.43 54.92
N PRO A 215 -7.74 31.73 55.24
CA PRO A 215 -7.43 32.77 54.27
C PRO A 215 -6.12 32.50 53.50
N GLU A 216 -5.07 32.05 54.18
CA GLU A 216 -3.78 31.75 53.56
C GLU A 216 -3.87 30.54 52.62
N GLY A 217 -4.63 29.50 53.01
CA GLY A 217 -4.89 28.34 52.17
C GLY A 217 -5.68 28.68 50.91
N LYS A 218 -6.65 29.59 51.02
CA LYS A 218 -7.40 30.12 49.87
C LYS A 218 -6.50 30.86 48.88
N GLU A 219 -5.53 31.64 49.35
CA GLU A 219 -4.55 32.29 48.48
C GLU A 219 -3.61 31.28 47.81
N GLN A 220 -3.18 30.22 48.51
CA GLN A 220 -2.37 29.14 47.91
C GLN A 220 -3.12 28.41 46.79
N LEU A 221 -4.38 28.03 47.04
CA LEU A 221 -5.21 27.35 46.04
C LEU A 221 -5.52 28.25 44.84
N LYS A 222 -5.68 29.56 45.07
CA LYS A 222 -5.84 30.56 44.01
C LYS A 222 -4.59 30.68 43.16
N ALA A 223 -3.41 30.78 43.79
CA ALA A 223 -2.14 30.80 43.08
C ALA A 223 -1.93 29.54 42.23
N TYR A 224 -2.21 28.36 42.80
CA TYR A 224 -2.18 27.09 42.07
C TYR A 224 -3.12 27.07 40.86
N ARG A 225 -4.37 27.53 41.03
CA ARG A 225 -5.34 27.60 39.93
C ARG A 225 -4.84 28.48 38.79
N GLU A 226 -4.21 29.62 39.10
CA GLU A 226 -3.61 30.48 38.07
C GLU A 226 -2.42 29.82 37.38
N GLU A 227 -1.50 29.21 38.13
CA GLU A 227 -0.33 28.52 37.59
C GLU A 227 -0.72 27.32 36.70
N ALA A 228 -1.68 26.51 37.16
CA ALA A 228 -2.08 25.26 36.51
C ALA A 228 -3.29 25.41 35.58
N LYS A 229 -3.65 26.64 35.18
CA LYS A 229 -4.85 26.94 34.38
C LYS A 229 -4.94 26.12 33.08
N ALA A 230 -3.81 25.95 32.39
CA ALA A 230 -3.75 25.21 31.13
C ALA A 230 -3.88 23.68 31.33
N GLU A 231 -3.37 23.15 32.43
CA GLU A 231 -3.52 21.73 32.77
C GLU A 231 -4.93 21.43 33.29
N LEU A 232 -5.46 22.24 34.20
CA LEU A 232 -6.80 22.08 34.76
C LEU A 232 -7.89 22.15 33.68
N SER A 233 -7.72 23.01 32.67
CA SER A 233 -8.66 23.11 31.55
C SER A 233 -8.61 21.91 30.60
N ARG A 234 -7.41 21.37 30.33
CA ARG A 234 -7.20 20.23 29.40
C ARG A 234 -7.27 18.85 30.07
N ALA A 235 -7.33 18.80 31.39
CA ALA A 235 -7.45 17.56 32.14
C ALA A 235 -8.66 16.75 31.66
N ASP A 236 -8.49 15.43 31.57
CA ASP A 236 -9.63 14.52 31.46
C ASP A 236 -10.25 14.28 32.85
N LYS A 237 -9.41 14.26 33.90
CA LYS A 237 -9.83 14.03 35.28
C LYS A 237 -8.88 14.66 36.29
N ILE A 238 -9.46 15.24 37.34
CA ILE A 238 -8.79 15.85 38.49
C ILE A 238 -9.25 15.08 39.74
N THR A 239 -8.34 14.44 40.47
CA THR A 239 -8.67 13.74 41.73
C THR A 239 -8.07 14.50 42.90
N ILE A 240 -8.91 14.85 43.88
CA ILE A 240 -8.50 15.56 45.09
C ILE A 240 -8.58 14.57 46.25
N THR A 241 -7.44 14.22 46.84
CA THR A 241 -7.35 13.23 47.91
C THR A 241 -6.87 13.87 49.20
N GLY A 242 -7.67 13.78 50.25
CA GLY A 242 -7.26 14.19 51.58
C GLY A 242 -6.57 13.05 52.32
N HIS A 243 -5.54 13.38 53.09
CA HIS A 243 -4.81 12.45 53.95
C HIS A 243 -4.64 13.01 55.35
N THR A 244 -4.57 12.12 56.33
CA THR A 244 -4.23 12.43 57.73
C THR A 244 -2.95 11.69 58.13
N ASP A 245 -2.42 12.04 59.29
CA ASP A 245 -1.50 11.16 60.01
C ASP A 245 -2.29 10.09 60.79
N ASN A 246 -1.58 9.28 61.58
CA ASN A 246 -2.16 8.23 62.41
C ASN A 246 -2.67 8.71 63.79
N THR A 247 -2.85 10.02 63.99
CA THR A 247 -3.41 10.54 65.24
C THR A 247 -4.93 10.64 65.11
N GLY A 248 -5.66 10.13 66.09
CA GLY A 248 -7.12 10.02 66.02
C GLY A 248 -7.62 8.62 65.65
N SER A 249 -8.93 8.44 65.57
CA SER A 249 -9.52 7.17 65.12
C SER A 249 -9.52 7.10 63.59
N ALA A 250 -9.39 5.89 63.03
CA ALA A 250 -9.42 5.69 61.59
C ALA A 250 -10.71 6.22 60.93
N GLU A 251 -11.85 6.07 61.60
CA GLU A 251 -13.14 6.58 61.12
C GLU A 251 -13.17 8.11 61.08
N HIS A 252 -12.67 8.75 62.14
CA HIS A 252 -12.55 10.21 62.20
C HIS A 252 -11.62 10.74 61.11
N ASN A 253 -10.45 10.11 60.96
CA ASN A 253 -9.46 10.45 59.96
C ASN A 253 -9.99 10.30 58.53
N MET A 254 -10.78 9.26 58.27
CA MET A 254 -11.43 9.06 56.98
C MET A 254 -12.45 10.17 56.68
N LYS A 255 -13.29 10.53 57.65
CA LYS A 255 -14.28 11.60 57.50
C LYS A 255 -13.61 12.97 57.32
N LEU A 256 -12.66 13.31 58.18
CA LEU A 256 -11.96 14.60 58.15
C LEU A 256 -11.19 14.79 56.84
N SER A 257 -10.50 13.75 56.37
CA SER A 257 -9.78 13.81 55.10
C SER A 257 -10.70 14.02 53.89
N LEU A 258 -11.85 13.33 53.86
CA LEU A 258 -12.85 13.53 52.81
C LEU A 258 -13.38 14.97 52.82
N GLN A 259 -13.80 15.49 53.97
CA GLN A 259 -14.32 16.84 54.12
C GLN A 259 -13.31 17.92 53.70
N ARG A 260 -12.02 17.73 54.02
CA ARG A 260 -10.94 18.62 53.57
C ARG A 260 -10.78 18.61 52.06
N ALA A 261 -10.84 17.43 51.44
CA ALA A 261 -10.75 17.30 50.00
C ALA A 261 -11.98 17.91 49.29
N GLU A 262 -13.17 17.81 49.89
CA GLU A 262 -14.39 18.48 49.43
C GLU A 262 -14.27 20.02 49.50
N ALA A 263 -13.74 20.55 50.61
CA ALA A 263 -13.52 21.98 50.76
C ALA A 263 -12.56 22.54 49.69
N VAL A 264 -11.49 21.80 49.35
CA VAL A 264 -10.58 22.15 48.26
C VAL A 264 -11.28 22.09 46.90
N ARG A 265 -12.06 21.03 46.62
CA ARG A 265 -12.88 20.92 45.40
C ARG A 265 -13.80 22.14 45.25
N ASP A 266 -14.57 22.44 46.29
CA ASP A 266 -15.59 23.48 46.25
C ASP A 266 -14.99 24.87 46.03
N TYR A 267 -13.83 25.11 46.63
CA TYR A 267 -13.10 26.34 46.40
C TYR A 267 -12.54 26.45 44.97
N LEU A 268 -11.91 25.39 44.45
CA LEU A 268 -11.43 25.37 43.05
C LEU A 268 -12.57 25.47 42.03
N MET A 269 -13.73 24.87 42.32
CA MET A 269 -14.96 25.03 41.55
C MET A 269 -15.45 26.48 41.57
N GLY A 270 -15.44 27.13 42.75
CA GLY A 270 -15.76 28.56 42.87
C GLY A 270 -14.80 29.46 42.10
N LEU A 271 -13.56 29.01 41.91
CA LEU A 271 -12.58 29.64 41.02
C LEU A 271 -12.76 29.24 39.53
N GLY A 272 -13.81 28.53 39.15
CA GLY A 272 -14.15 28.22 37.76
C GLY A 272 -13.48 26.99 37.16
N VAL A 273 -12.90 26.11 37.98
CA VAL A 273 -12.45 24.80 37.50
C VAL A 273 -13.67 23.88 37.33
N ASP A 274 -13.72 23.16 36.21
CA ASP A 274 -14.89 22.35 35.81
C ASP A 274 -15.17 21.21 36.80
N PRO A 275 -16.32 21.23 37.51
CA PRO A 275 -16.64 20.21 38.50
C PRO A 275 -16.91 18.83 37.87
N SER A 276 -17.28 18.75 36.59
CA SER A 276 -17.51 17.46 35.91
C SER A 276 -16.24 16.63 35.76
N LYS A 277 -15.07 17.28 35.90
CA LYS A 277 -13.75 16.64 35.86
C LYS A 277 -13.22 16.26 37.23
N MET A 278 -13.86 16.71 38.32
CA MET A 278 -13.36 16.54 39.67
C MET A 278 -13.94 15.31 40.36
N GLU A 279 -13.07 14.54 41.02
CA GLU A 279 -13.43 13.49 41.97
C GLU A 279 -12.75 13.77 43.30
N VAL A 280 -13.42 13.49 44.41
CA VAL A 280 -12.90 13.69 45.76
C VAL A 280 -12.79 12.35 46.49
N LYS A 281 -11.70 12.18 47.23
CA LYS A 281 -11.45 10.99 48.05
C LYS A 281 -10.93 11.38 49.42
N GLY A 282 -11.42 10.71 50.46
CA GLY A 282 -10.75 10.64 51.76
C GLY A 282 -9.90 9.37 51.80
N ALA A 283 -8.65 9.48 52.22
CA ALA A 283 -7.78 8.32 52.44
C ALA A 283 -7.47 8.11 53.92
N GLY A 284 -7.85 9.05 54.80
CA GLY A 284 -7.43 9.05 56.21
C GLY A 284 -5.92 8.81 56.32
N GLU A 285 -5.56 7.86 57.18
CA GLU A 285 -4.17 7.50 57.47
C GLU A 285 -3.63 6.32 56.63
N THR A 286 -4.43 5.76 55.71
CA THR A 286 -4.13 4.46 55.07
C THR A 286 -3.04 4.50 54.00
N ASN A 287 -2.59 5.70 53.61
CA ASN A 287 -1.53 5.89 52.61
C ASN A 287 -0.53 6.98 53.06
N PRO A 288 0.33 6.68 54.06
CA PRO A 288 1.31 7.62 54.57
C PRO A 288 2.46 7.83 53.57
N MET A 289 2.87 9.08 53.37
CA MET A 289 4.05 9.46 52.57
C MET A 289 5.36 9.42 53.37
N ALA A 290 5.27 9.45 54.71
CA ALA A 290 6.40 9.47 55.62
C ALA A 290 6.08 8.73 56.93
N ASP A 291 7.11 8.52 57.75
CA ASP A 291 6.99 7.78 59.00
C ASP A 291 6.10 8.50 60.04
N ASN A 292 4.98 7.87 60.40
CA ASN A 292 4.06 8.34 61.42
C ASN A 292 4.63 8.32 62.85
N GLY A 293 5.76 7.64 63.08
CA GLY A 293 6.48 7.69 64.34
C GLY A 293 7.06 9.08 64.67
N THR A 294 7.38 9.87 63.64
CA THR A 294 8.04 11.18 63.78
C THR A 294 7.06 12.35 63.64
N VAL A 295 7.36 13.49 64.28
CA VAL A 295 6.52 14.71 64.16
C VAL A 295 6.55 15.22 62.71
N GLU A 296 7.73 15.20 62.10
CA GLU A 296 7.98 15.64 60.74
C GLU A 296 7.26 14.75 59.71
N GLY A 297 7.30 13.42 59.92
CA GLY A 297 6.60 12.49 59.05
C GLY A 297 5.09 12.60 59.16
N ARG A 298 4.54 12.77 60.38
CA ARG A 298 3.12 13.09 60.56
C ARG A 298 2.72 14.38 59.86
N ALA A 299 3.56 15.43 59.92
CA ALA A 299 3.30 16.67 59.20
C ALA A 299 3.22 16.47 57.68
N LYS A 300 4.12 15.67 57.08
CA LYS A 300 4.05 15.32 55.67
C LYS A 300 2.83 14.47 55.31
N ASN A 301 2.33 13.64 56.23
CA ASN A 301 1.17 12.80 56.00
C ASN A 301 -0.14 13.58 56.00
N ARG A 302 -0.22 14.67 56.77
CA ARG A 302 -1.34 15.63 56.76
C ARG A 302 -1.29 16.51 55.52
N ARG A 303 -1.92 16.07 54.44
CA ARG A 303 -1.84 16.74 53.14
C ARG A 303 -3.13 16.59 52.34
N VAL A 304 -3.26 17.41 51.32
CA VAL A 304 -4.22 17.23 50.22
C VAL A 304 -3.44 17.08 48.92
N GLU A 305 -3.66 15.99 48.20
CA GLU A 305 -3.10 15.76 46.88
C GLU A 305 -4.11 16.16 45.80
N VAL A 306 -3.67 16.91 44.79
CA VAL A 306 -4.44 17.23 43.58
C VAL A 306 -3.76 16.58 42.38
N ASP A 307 -4.37 15.52 41.89
CA ASP A 307 -3.91 14.71 40.77
C ASP A 307 -4.63 15.11 39.48
N ILE A 308 -3.90 15.70 38.53
CA ILE A 308 -4.39 15.98 37.18
C ILE A 308 -3.96 14.84 36.25
N THR A 309 -4.91 14.20 35.59
CA THR A 309 -4.68 13.07 34.66
C THR A 309 -5.31 13.31 33.30
N GLY A 310 -4.84 12.58 32.28
CA GLY A 310 -5.33 12.74 30.91
C GLY A 310 -4.69 13.91 30.16
N LEU A 311 -3.58 14.42 30.68
CA LEU A 311 -2.78 15.45 30.02
C LEU A 311 -2.03 14.83 28.85
N GLU A 312 -2.08 15.48 27.68
CA GLU A 312 -1.23 15.11 26.55
C GLU A 312 0.21 15.53 26.87
N LYS A 313 1.17 14.61 26.67
CA LYS A 313 2.61 14.89 26.80
C LYS A 313 3.17 15.62 25.59
#